data_AF-F0S3U3-F1
#
_entry.id   AF-F0S3U3-F1
#
_cell.length_a   1.000
_cell.length_b   1.000
_cell.length_c   1.000
_cell.angle_alpha   90.00
_cell.angle_beta   90.00
_cell.angle_gamma   90.00
#
_symmetry.space_group_name_H-M   'P 1'
#
loop_
_entity.id
_entity.type
_entity.pdbx_description
1 polymer ?
#
loop_
_entity_poly.entity_id
_entity_poly.type
_entity_poly.pdbx_seq_one_letter_code
_entity_poly.pdbx_strand_id
1 'polypeptide(L)'
;MRKVLKLSSVLLLFLTSPVAGATPRIYGVYYIQNLPKQSLSQEEIKDLLHMREEEKLARDVYLTLSKYYSLPVFRNIAKAEEQHMRMVGLLLKKYNLSDPVSETGNRVGVFKDGKLQELYKRLVEEGKKSLINALKVGATIEDLDIKDLEEALKRTDNQDIKTVYQNLMKGSRNHMRAFVRILRRYGSDYTPQYISKAEFNRILSVKHEAGFYSSSGTQTSVNNNEITGTVVNVKKVPGFRRQNITWWAVDIQTNSGTVEVRIAPTWWYPTLNINKGNEVRVTGFMPPYWVMRGINGLMACRVEDRTTGAVYDFSNLRRWCRGMTIKDKTSTASSMFFRKSQVVTGKVISISQEPGIRRKNITWWVAELETQSGKVKVYLAPAFRFPELNVSAGDTLEVIVFIPPTWRRLNLSGTYMACEIKNLSKGLEYQVRRCP
;
A
#
# COMPACT_ATOMS: atom_id res chain seq x y z
N MET A 1 76.89 11.54 17.60
CA MET A 1 76.19 12.22 16.49
C MET A 1 74.86 11.51 16.19
N ARG A 2 73.77 12.25 16.36
CA ARG A 2 72.36 12.07 15.92
C ARG A 2 71.78 10.64 15.80
N LYS A 3 71.06 10.25 16.87
CA LYS A 3 69.84 9.42 16.78
C LYS A 3 68.82 10.18 15.93
N VAL A 4 68.31 9.58 14.85
CA VAL A 4 67.16 10.10 14.09
C VAL A 4 66.07 9.05 14.08
N LEU A 5 64.87 9.56 14.37
CA LEU A 5 63.65 8.88 14.74
C LEU A 5 63.09 7.94 13.67
N LYS A 6 62.44 6.88 14.18
CA LYS A 6 61.41 6.10 13.51
C LYS A 6 60.33 7.03 12.94
N LEU A 7 60.07 6.93 11.64
CA LEU A 7 58.77 7.25 11.05
C LEU A 7 58.14 5.95 10.57
N SER A 8 57.31 5.35 11.42
CA SER A 8 56.30 4.40 10.98
C SER A 8 55.30 5.18 10.12
N SER A 9 55.30 4.91 8.82
CA SER A 9 54.23 5.32 7.92
C SER A 9 52.96 4.56 8.31
N VAL A 10 52.17 5.16 9.20
CA VAL A 10 50.80 4.76 9.45
C VAL A 10 50.01 5.16 8.21
N LEU A 11 49.83 4.20 7.30
CA LEU A 11 48.91 4.32 6.19
C LEU A 11 47.49 4.32 6.76
N LEU A 12 46.94 5.51 7.04
CA LEU A 12 45.52 5.69 7.32
C LEU A 12 44.74 5.37 6.04
N LEU A 13 44.44 4.10 5.82
CA LEU A 13 43.36 3.70 4.92
C LEU A 13 42.07 4.23 5.52
N PHE A 14 41.57 5.33 4.97
CA PHE A 14 40.19 5.73 5.12
C PHE A 14 39.33 4.59 4.58
N LEU A 15 38.83 3.74 5.48
CA LEU A 15 37.70 2.88 5.23
C LEU A 15 36.50 3.78 4.96
N THR A 16 36.38 4.23 3.71
CA THR A 16 35.10 4.76 3.21
C THR A 16 34.16 3.57 3.24
N SER A 17 33.39 3.48 4.32
CA SER A 17 32.25 2.57 4.38
C SER A 17 31.38 2.92 3.18
N PRO A 18 31.09 1.99 2.26
CA PRO A 18 30.04 2.25 1.30
C PRO A 18 28.77 2.42 2.14
N VAL A 19 28.24 3.63 2.18
CA VAL A 19 26.84 3.88 2.53
C VAL A 19 26.04 3.23 1.41
N ALA A 20 25.89 1.90 1.52
CA ALA A 20 25.00 1.15 0.68
C ALA A 20 23.59 1.64 1.00
N GLY A 21 23.08 2.49 0.12
CA GLY A 21 21.71 2.97 0.15
C GLY A 21 20.79 1.78 0.34
N ALA A 22 20.07 1.77 1.46
CA ALA A 22 19.10 0.74 1.78
C ALA A 22 18.14 0.59 0.60
N THR A 23 18.25 -0.53 -0.12
CA THR A 23 17.27 -0.92 -1.14
C THR A 23 15.93 -1.08 -0.44
N PRO A 24 14.89 -0.29 -0.77
CA PRO A 24 13.66 -0.38 -0.02
C PRO A 24 12.79 -1.55 -0.49
N ARG A 25 12.39 -2.36 0.50
CA ARG A 25 11.22 -3.27 0.62
C ARG A 25 11.49 -4.76 0.39
N ILE A 26 10.95 -5.62 1.26
CA ILE A 26 9.90 -6.61 0.97
C ILE A 26 9.40 -7.26 2.27
N TYR A 27 8.09 -7.23 2.42
CA TYR A 27 7.33 -7.33 3.66
C TYR A 27 6.95 -8.81 4.00
N GLY A 28 6.70 -9.66 3.00
CA GLY A 28 6.52 -11.11 3.24
C GLY A 28 7.77 -11.82 3.74
N VAL A 29 8.96 -11.35 3.32
CA VAL A 29 10.24 -11.97 3.68
C VAL A 29 10.50 -11.94 5.18
N TYR A 30 10.25 -10.79 5.83
CA TYR A 30 10.47 -10.67 7.26
C TYR A 30 9.55 -11.60 8.07
N TYR A 31 8.26 -11.69 7.72
CA TYR A 31 7.32 -12.57 8.43
C TYR A 31 7.80 -14.02 8.39
N ILE A 32 8.14 -14.53 7.20
CA ILE A 32 8.65 -15.89 7.02
C ILE A 32 9.98 -16.11 7.74
N GLN A 33 10.88 -15.12 7.78
CA GLN A 33 12.16 -15.24 8.49
C GLN A 33 12.00 -15.35 10.01
N ASN A 34 10.92 -14.82 10.59
CA ASN A 34 10.72 -14.77 12.04
C ASN A 34 9.77 -15.86 12.55
N LEU A 35 9.10 -16.62 11.67
CA LEU A 35 8.40 -17.84 12.08
C LEU A 35 9.42 -18.89 12.56
N PRO A 36 9.07 -19.69 13.59
CA PRO A 36 9.95 -20.75 14.08
C PRO A 36 10.21 -21.77 12.96
N LYS A 37 11.48 -22.13 12.76
CA LYS A 37 11.86 -23.15 11.77
C LYS A 37 11.36 -24.51 12.24
N GLN A 38 10.63 -25.21 11.38
CA GLN A 38 10.15 -26.58 11.61
C GLN A 38 11.05 -27.57 10.85
N SER A 39 10.88 -28.88 11.03
CA SER A 39 11.52 -29.87 10.15
C SER A 39 10.78 -29.93 8.81
N LEU A 40 11.47 -30.36 7.74
CA LEU A 40 10.84 -30.63 6.45
C LEU A 40 10.72 -32.14 6.22
N SER A 41 9.59 -32.56 5.69
CA SER A 41 9.41 -33.86 5.03
C SER A 41 10.06 -33.89 3.64
N GLN A 42 10.22 -35.09 3.06
CA GLN A 42 10.77 -35.23 1.71
C GLN A 42 9.82 -34.68 0.65
N GLU A 43 8.52 -34.85 0.86
CA GLU A 43 7.45 -34.29 0.01
C GLU A 43 7.52 -32.76 -0.01
N GLU A 44 7.69 -32.11 1.13
CA GLU A 44 7.85 -30.65 1.21
C GLU A 44 9.10 -30.14 0.51
N ILE A 45 10.22 -30.88 0.62
CA ILE A 45 11.46 -30.52 -0.10
C ILE A 45 11.20 -30.59 -1.62
N LYS A 46 10.57 -31.67 -2.08
CA LYS A 46 10.25 -31.85 -3.50
C LYS A 46 9.32 -30.75 -4.01
N ASP A 47 8.26 -30.44 -3.27
CA ASP A 47 7.30 -29.40 -3.62
C ASP A 47 7.96 -28.02 -3.63
N LEU A 48 8.84 -27.70 -2.68
CA LEU A 48 9.57 -26.42 -2.67
C LEU A 48 10.50 -26.25 -3.88
N LEU A 49 11.21 -27.31 -4.26
CA LEU A 49 12.09 -27.29 -5.43
C LEU A 49 11.29 -27.16 -6.72
N HIS A 50 10.16 -27.85 -6.83
CA HIS A 50 9.27 -27.77 -7.99
C HIS A 50 8.65 -26.37 -8.12
N MET A 51 7.99 -25.89 -7.07
CA MET A 51 7.35 -24.55 -7.03
C MET A 51 8.34 -23.43 -7.35
N ARG A 52 9.62 -23.59 -6.95
CA ARG A 52 10.68 -22.61 -7.27
C ARG A 52 10.89 -22.47 -8.79
N GLU A 53 10.89 -23.57 -9.52
CA GLU A 53 11.04 -23.56 -10.98
C GLU A 53 9.72 -23.31 -11.72
N GLU A 54 8.57 -23.67 -11.14
CA GLU A 54 7.26 -23.40 -11.73
C GLU A 54 6.92 -21.90 -11.74
N GLU A 55 7.19 -21.18 -10.65
CA GLU A 55 7.06 -19.72 -10.61
C GLU A 55 8.04 -19.04 -11.60
N LYS A 56 9.21 -19.65 -11.82
CA LYS A 56 10.15 -19.21 -12.85
C LYS A 56 9.61 -19.47 -14.26
N LEU A 57 8.93 -20.60 -14.49
CA LEU A 57 8.27 -20.91 -15.75
C LEU A 57 7.26 -19.82 -16.09
N ALA A 58 6.38 -19.48 -15.14
CA ALA A 58 5.41 -18.40 -15.31
C ALA A 58 6.10 -17.08 -15.70
N ARG A 59 7.07 -16.64 -14.89
CA ARG A 59 7.85 -15.42 -15.16
C ARG A 59 8.46 -15.43 -16.55
N ASP A 60 9.16 -16.50 -16.92
CA ASP A 60 9.95 -16.56 -18.14
C ASP A 60 9.08 -16.61 -19.40
N VAL A 61 7.95 -17.33 -19.34
CA VAL A 61 6.96 -17.31 -20.42
C VAL A 61 6.40 -15.89 -20.59
N TYR A 62 6.02 -15.22 -19.50
CA TYR A 62 5.46 -13.87 -19.56
C TYR A 62 6.47 -12.83 -20.04
N LEU A 63 7.72 -12.89 -19.58
CA LEU A 63 8.80 -12.05 -20.09
C LEU A 63 9.01 -12.27 -21.59
N THR A 64 8.98 -13.52 -22.04
CA THR A 64 9.15 -13.85 -23.46
C THR A 64 7.99 -13.34 -24.30
N LEU A 65 6.74 -13.63 -23.93
CA LEU A 65 5.55 -13.19 -24.67
C LEU A 65 5.35 -11.67 -24.65
N SER A 66 5.84 -10.97 -23.61
CA SER A 66 5.83 -9.50 -23.55
C SER A 66 6.68 -8.83 -24.64
N LYS A 67 7.65 -9.56 -25.21
CA LYS A 67 8.46 -9.08 -26.35
C LYS A 67 7.71 -9.20 -27.67
N TYR A 68 6.74 -10.11 -27.77
CA TYR A 68 5.92 -10.33 -28.96
C TYR A 68 4.65 -9.50 -28.97
N TYR A 69 4.07 -9.25 -27.79
CA TYR A 69 2.80 -8.54 -27.64
C TYR A 69 2.92 -7.38 -26.66
N SER A 70 2.60 -6.17 -27.11
CA SER A 70 2.66 -4.94 -26.30
C SER A 70 1.50 -4.79 -25.30
N LEU A 71 1.03 -5.89 -24.69
CA LEU A 71 0.03 -5.84 -23.62
C LEU A 71 0.70 -5.72 -22.24
N PRO A 72 0.32 -4.72 -21.41
CA PRO A 72 0.90 -4.54 -20.07
C PRO A 72 0.73 -5.72 -19.12
N VAL A 73 -0.22 -6.63 -19.38
CA VAL A 73 -0.52 -7.77 -18.50
C VAL A 73 0.71 -8.67 -18.31
N PHE A 74 1.41 -9.04 -19.38
CA PHE A 74 2.55 -9.94 -19.32
C PHE A 74 3.69 -9.35 -18.47
N ARG A 75 4.09 -8.10 -18.72
CA ARG A 75 5.15 -7.44 -17.93
C ARG A 75 4.78 -7.19 -16.48
N ASN A 76 3.49 -6.99 -16.18
CA ASN A 76 3.04 -6.70 -14.82
C ASN A 76 2.97 -8.00 -14.00
N ILE A 77 2.49 -9.08 -14.60
CA ILE A 77 2.40 -10.39 -13.95
C ILE A 77 3.80 -11.01 -13.82
N ALA A 78 4.68 -10.90 -14.83
CA ALA A 78 6.08 -11.32 -14.69
C ALA A 78 6.80 -10.68 -13.48
N LYS A 79 6.46 -9.42 -13.14
CA LYS A 79 7.00 -8.76 -11.94
C LYS A 79 6.40 -9.32 -10.64
N ALA A 80 5.16 -9.81 -10.67
CA ALA A 80 4.56 -10.51 -9.56
C ALA A 80 5.21 -11.90 -9.38
N GLU A 81 5.46 -12.64 -10.46
CA GLU A 81 6.13 -13.95 -10.39
C GLU A 81 7.57 -13.84 -9.89
N GLU A 82 8.27 -12.76 -10.20
CA GLU A 82 9.58 -12.51 -9.56
C GLU A 82 9.46 -12.40 -8.02
N GLN A 83 8.33 -11.88 -7.50
CA GLN A 83 8.09 -11.87 -6.06
C GLN A 83 7.72 -13.27 -5.53
N HIS A 84 6.94 -14.06 -6.26
CA HIS A 84 6.63 -15.43 -5.89
C HIS A 84 7.89 -16.28 -5.81
N MET A 85 8.69 -16.26 -6.88
CA MET A 85 10.02 -16.85 -6.95
C MET A 85 10.86 -16.45 -5.73
N ARG A 86 10.94 -15.16 -5.40
CA ARG A 86 11.70 -14.68 -4.25
C ARG A 86 11.20 -15.29 -2.93
N MET A 87 9.90 -15.46 -2.75
CA MET A 87 9.34 -16.05 -1.53
C MET A 87 9.66 -17.53 -1.40
N VAL A 88 9.61 -18.30 -2.49
CA VAL A 88 10.03 -19.72 -2.46
C VAL A 88 11.54 -19.84 -2.23
N GLY A 89 12.34 -19.03 -2.94
CA GLY A 89 13.81 -19.00 -2.75
C GLY A 89 14.23 -18.62 -1.33
N LEU A 90 13.43 -17.80 -0.63
CA LEU A 90 13.63 -17.52 0.79
C LEU A 90 13.46 -18.78 1.65
N LEU A 91 12.45 -19.61 1.37
CA LEU A 91 12.25 -20.88 2.08
C LEU A 91 13.43 -21.81 1.81
N LEU A 92 13.85 -21.98 0.55
CA LEU A 92 15.03 -22.79 0.21
C LEU A 92 16.25 -22.35 1.03
N LYS A 93 16.50 -21.04 1.12
CA LYS A 93 17.58 -20.50 1.96
C LYS A 93 17.36 -20.76 3.45
N LYS A 94 16.16 -20.53 3.99
CA LYS A 94 15.83 -20.77 5.41
C LYS A 94 16.07 -22.24 5.80
N TYR A 95 15.81 -23.15 4.88
CA TYR A 95 15.91 -24.58 5.06
C TYR A 95 17.23 -25.19 4.57
N ASN A 96 18.19 -24.38 4.10
CA ASN A 96 19.49 -24.79 3.58
C ASN A 96 19.39 -25.80 2.41
N LEU A 97 18.42 -25.61 1.51
CA LEU A 97 18.23 -26.41 0.30
C LEU A 97 18.98 -25.78 -0.89
N SER A 98 19.48 -26.59 -1.82
CA SER A 98 20.08 -26.09 -3.07
C SER A 98 18.99 -25.43 -3.94
N ASP A 99 19.29 -24.25 -4.51
CA ASP A 99 18.34 -23.52 -5.35
C ASP A 99 18.54 -23.86 -6.84
N PRO A 100 17.63 -24.61 -7.48
CA PRO A 100 17.77 -25.03 -8.88
C PRO A 100 17.84 -23.83 -9.85
N VAL A 101 17.24 -22.70 -9.49
CA VAL A 101 17.27 -21.47 -10.29
C VAL A 101 18.62 -20.76 -10.21
N SER A 102 19.27 -20.82 -9.04
CA SER A 102 20.60 -20.25 -8.87
C SER A 102 21.64 -21.05 -9.66
N GLU A 103 21.51 -22.38 -9.69
CA GLU A 103 22.38 -23.27 -10.48
C GLU A 103 22.32 -22.99 -11.99
N THR A 104 21.16 -22.57 -12.51
CA THR A 104 20.99 -22.19 -13.93
C THR A 104 21.35 -20.74 -14.23
N GLY A 105 21.79 -19.97 -13.22
CA GLY A 105 22.10 -18.55 -13.32
C GLY A 105 20.86 -17.67 -13.55
N ASN A 106 19.66 -18.17 -13.21
CA ASN A 106 18.37 -17.51 -13.42
C ASN A 106 18.14 -17.04 -14.87
N ARG A 107 18.74 -17.73 -15.85
CA ARG A 107 18.61 -17.40 -17.28
C ARG A 107 17.18 -17.68 -17.76
N VAL A 108 16.61 -16.75 -18.53
CA VAL A 108 15.25 -16.88 -19.07
C VAL A 108 15.16 -18.11 -19.97
N GLY A 109 14.21 -18.99 -19.69
CA GLY A 109 13.93 -20.18 -20.49
C GLY A 109 14.85 -21.38 -20.23
N VAL A 110 15.72 -21.32 -19.22
CA VAL A 110 16.61 -22.41 -18.81
C VAL A 110 16.14 -22.99 -17.47
N PHE A 111 15.88 -24.29 -17.41
CA PHE A 111 15.37 -25.00 -16.22
C PHE A 111 16.23 -26.22 -15.92
N LYS A 112 16.33 -26.59 -14.64
CA LYS A 112 16.98 -27.83 -14.18
C LYS A 112 16.04 -29.01 -14.35
N ASP A 113 14.75 -28.85 -14.04
CA ASP A 113 13.72 -29.84 -14.34
C ASP A 113 13.43 -29.92 -15.85
N GLY A 114 13.68 -31.10 -16.43
CA GLY A 114 13.45 -31.37 -17.85
C GLY A 114 11.98 -31.23 -18.28
N LYS A 115 11.02 -31.54 -17.40
CA LYS A 115 9.59 -31.39 -17.70
C LYS A 115 9.20 -29.93 -17.82
N LEU A 116 9.69 -29.08 -16.90
CA LEU A 116 9.46 -27.63 -16.96
C LEU A 116 10.19 -26.99 -18.15
N GLN A 117 11.36 -27.51 -18.51
CA GLN A 117 12.08 -27.08 -19.72
C GLN A 117 11.28 -27.32 -21.00
N GLU A 118 10.66 -28.49 -21.13
CA GLU A 118 9.78 -28.83 -22.26
C GLU A 118 8.49 -28.02 -22.25
N LEU A 119 7.88 -27.86 -21.07
CA LEU A 119 6.66 -27.07 -20.91
C LEU A 119 6.89 -25.61 -21.31
N TYR A 120 8.01 -25.01 -20.91
CA TYR A 120 8.41 -23.67 -21.34
C TYR A 120 8.43 -23.55 -22.87
N LYS A 121 9.12 -24.47 -23.56
CA LYS A 121 9.23 -24.45 -25.02
C LYS A 121 7.86 -24.51 -25.68
N ARG A 122 7.01 -25.44 -25.23
CA ARG A 122 5.65 -25.65 -25.74
C ARG A 122 4.76 -24.42 -25.54
N LEU A 123 4.74 -23.84 -24.34
CA LEU A 123 3.91 -22.69 -24.01
C LEU A 123 4.35 -21.43 -24.76
N VAL A 124 5.66 -21.23 -24.92
CA VAL A 124 6.19 -20.11 -25.71
C VAL A 124 5.86 -20.28 -27.19
N GLU A 125 6.01 -21.48 -27.75
CA GLU A 125 5.64 -21.77 -29.14
C GLU A 125 4.14 -21.52 -29.37
N GLU A 126 3.28 -22.05 -28.50
CA GLU A 126 1.84 -21.85 -28.58
C GLU A 126 1.47 -20.36 -28.45
N GLY A 127 2.05 -19.67 -27.47
CA GLY A 127 1.79 -18.27 -27.21
C GLY A 127 2.21 -17.35 -28.36
N LYS A 128 3.24 -17.71 -29.14
CA LYS A 128 3.68 -16.93 -30.31
C LYS A 128 2.73 -16.99 -31.50
N LYS A 129 1.81 -17.96 -31.55
CA LYS A 129 0.88 -18.12 -32.70
C LYS A 129 -0.08 -16.95 -32.83
N SER A 130 -0.58 -16.41 -31.72
CA SER A 130 -1.47 -15.24 -31.72
C SER A 130 -1.60 -14.62 -30.33
N LEU A 131 -2.07 -13.37 -30.27
CA LEU A 131 -2.36 -12.70 -28.99
C LEU A 131 -3.37 -13.48 -28.13
N ILE A 132 -4.39 -14.09 -28.76
CA ILE A 132 -5.37 -14.93 -28.08
C ILE A 132 -4.68 -16.15 -27.46
N ASN A 133 -3.79 -16.82 -28.20
CA ASN A 133 -3.06 -17.98 -27.69
C ASN A 133 -2.10 -17.57 -26.56
N ALA A 134 -1.42 -16.42 -26.67
CA ALA A 134 -0.59 -15.89 -25.59
C ALA A 134 -1.37 -15.66 -24.29
N LEU A 135 -2.58 -15.12 -24.38
CA LEU A 135 -3.45 -14.89 -23.23
C LEU A 135 -4.01 -16.21 -22.66
N LYS A 136 -4.31 -17.20 -23.52
CA LYS A 136 -4.70 -18.55 -23.09
C LYS A 136 -3.54 -19.29 -22.41
N VAL A 137 -2.31 -19.14 -22.91
CA VAL A 137 -1.10 -19.63 -22.26
C VAL A 137 -0.97 -19.00 -20.87
N GLY A 138 -1.19 -17.69 -20.75
CA GLY A 138 -1.28 -17.02 -19.46
C GLY A 138 -2.27 -17.68 -18.50
N ALA A 139 -3.54 -17.82 -18.92
CA ALA A 139 -4.55 -18.50 -18.09
C ALA A 139 -4.22 -19.97 -17.79
N THR A 140 -3.50 -20.67 -18.68
CA THR A 140 -3.09 -22.08 -18.50
C THR A 140 -2.01 -22.25 -17.45
N ILE A 141 -1.05 -21.34 -17.40
CA ILE A 141 -0.01 -21.35 -16.37
C ILE A 141 -0.65 -21.12 -15.00
N GLU A 142 -1.54 -20.14 -14.87
CA GLU A 142 -2.22 -19.88 -13.59
C GLU A 142 -3.16 -21.01 -13.16
N ASP A 143 -3.71 -21.76 -14.12
CA ASP A 143 -4.53 -22.93 -13.85
C ASP A 143 -3.69 -24.10 -13.29
N LEU A 144 -2.55 -24.36 -13.91
CA LEU A 144 -1.57 -25.33 -13.43
C LEU A 144 -1.05 -24.94 -12.03
N ASP A 145 -0.62 -23.69 -11.86
CA ASP A 145 -0.04 -23.20 -10.60
C ASP A 145 -1.02 -23.29 -9.43
N ILE A 146 -2.30 -22.95 -9.66
CA ILE A 146 -3.36 -23.16 -8.65
C ILE A 146 -3.50 -24.64 -8.33
N LYS A 147 -3.56 -25.51 -9.34
CA LYS A 147 -3.71 -26.94 -9.13
C LYS A 147 -2.56 -27.50 -8.28
N ASP A 148 -1.32 -27.18 -8.62
CA ASP A 148 -0.14 -27.73 -7.97
C ASP A 148 0.05 -27.15 -6.55
N LEU A 149 -0.26 -25.87 -6.34
CA LEU A 149 -0.30 -25.26 -5.01
C LEU A 149 -1.38 -25.87 -4.11
N GLU A 150 -2.57 -26.22 -4.64
CA GLU A 150 -3.62 -26.86 -3.86
C GLU A 150 -3.19 -28.25 -3.37
N GLU A 151 -2.49 -28.99 -4.23
CA GLU A 151 -1.97 -30.30 -3.90
C GLU A 151 -0.82 -30.22 -2.89
N ALA A 152 0.12 -29.30 -3.09
CA ALA A 152 1.22 -29.06 -2.16
C ALA A 152 0.70 -28.64 -0.77
N LEU A 153 -0.32 -27.77 -0.71
CA LEU A 153 -0.96 -27.35 0.54
C LEU A 153 -1.63 -28.49 1.32
N LYS A 154 -2.07 -29.56 0.65
CA LYS A 154 -2.63 -30.76 1.30
C LYS A 154 -1.55 -31.64 1.90
N ARG A 155 -0.31 -31.55 1.42
CA ARG A 155 0.84 -32.36 1.85
C ARG A 155 1.69 -31.72 2.95
N THR A 156 1.35 -30.51 3.40
CA THR A 156 2.16 -29.76 4.38
C THR A 156 1.32 -29.25 5.56
N ASP A 157 1.88 -29.41 6.75
CA ASP A 157 1.47 -28.73 7.98
C ASP A 157 2.47 -27.63 8.40
N ASN A 158 3.60 -27.51 7.68
CA ASN A 158 4.63 -26.52 7.93
C ASN A 158 4.11 -25.09 7.73
N GLN A 159 4.20 -24.29 8.78
CA GLN A 159 3.59 -22.96 8.84
C GLN A 159 4.26 -21.97 7.88
N ASP A 160 5.58 -22.11 7.65
CA ASP A 160 6.31 -21.27 6.71
C ASP A 160 5.82 -21.53 5.27
N ILE A 161 5.77 -22.81 4.90
CA ILE A 161 5.39 -23.27 3.57
C ILE A 161 3.94 -22.89 3.28
N LYS A 162 3.01 -23.22 4.20
CA LYS A 162 1.59 -22.86 4.05
C LYS A 162 1.39 -21.37 3.85
N THR A 163 2.10 -20.54 4.62
CA THR A 163 1.97 -19.09 4.49
C THR A 163 2.41 -18.62 3.10
N VAL A 164 3.53 -19.13 2.58
CA VAL A 164 4.00 -18.76 1.24
C VAL A 164 3.01 -19.25 0.18
N TYR A 165 2.66 -20.53 0.17
CA TYR A 165 1.76 -21.11 -0.83
C TYR A 165 0.37 -20.46 -0.83
N GLN A 166 -0.21 -20.15 0.33
CA GLN A 166 -1.49 -19.43 0.39
C GLN A 166 -1.43 -18.04 -0.28
N ASN A 167 -0.28 -17.36 -0.19
CA ASN A 167 -0.10 -16.04 -0.80
C ASN A 167 0.25 -16.10 -2.29
N LEU A 168 1.01 -17.11 -2.73
CA LEU A 168 1.24 -17.43 -4.14
C LEU A 168 -0.10 -17.73 -4.82
N MET A 169 -0.84 -18.69 -4.28
CA MET A 169 -2.17 -19.10 -4.74
C MET A 169 -3.14 -17.92 -4.92
N LYS A 170 -3.15 -16.96 -3.97
CA LYS A 170 -3.92 -15.72 -4.08
C LYS A 170 -3.45 -14.87 -5.27
N GLY A 171 -2.14 -14.77 -5.49
CA GLY A 171 -1.55 -14.15 -6.66
C GLY A 171 -2.05 -14.79 -7.95
N SER A 172 -1.94 -16.12 -8.06
CA SER A 172 -2.30 -16.89 -9.25
C SER A 172 -3.78 -16.76 -9.59
N ARG A 173 -4.67 -16.82 -8.58
CA ARG A 173 -6.11 -16.49 -8.77
C ARG A 173 -6.35 -15.09 -9.33
N ASN A 174 -5.56 -14.10 -8.91
CA ASN A 174 -5.66 -12.73 -9.44
C ASN A 174 -5.10 -12.61 -10.86
N HIS A 175 -4.03 -13.34 -11.19
CA HIS A 175 -3.46 -13.41 -12.52
C HIS A 175 -4.44 -14.08 -13.50
N MET A 176 -5.06 -15.20 -13.10
CA MET A 176 -6.11 -15.87 -13.86
C MET A 176 -7.26 -14.92 -14.19
N ARG A 177 -7.79 -14.19 -13.19
CA ARG A 177 -8.81 -13.16 -13.42
C ARG A 177 -8.35 -12.09 -14.41
N ALA A 178 -7.08 -11.69 -14.36
CA ALA A 178 -6.54 -10.69 -15.26
C ALA A 178 -6.47 -11.20 -16.71
N PHE A 179 -5.94 -12.40 -16.94
CA PHE A 179 -5.86 -13.02 -18.28
C PHE A 179 -7.25 -13.28 -18.86
N VAL A 180 -8.15 -13.92 -18.11
CA VAL A 180 -9.50 -14.24 -18.58
C VAL A 180 -10.31 -12.97 -18.88
N ARG A 181 -10.19 -11.93 -18.05
CA ARG A 181 -10.84 -10.65 -18.32
C ARG A 181 -10.36 -10.01 -19.63
N ILE A 182 -9.09 -10.17 -19.97
CA ILE A 182 -8.55 -9.64 -21.24
C ILE A 182 -8.98 -10.53 -22.40
N LEU A 183 -8.92 -11.86 -22.28
CA LEU A 183 -9.45 -12.79 -23.30
C LEU A 183 -10.87 -12.43 -23.71
N ARG A 184 -11.76 -12.20 -22.73
CA ARG A 184 -13.16 -11.85 -22.97
C ARG A 184 -13.33 -10.50 -23.69
N ARG A 185 -12.40 -9.56 -23.49
CA ARG A 185 -12.39 -8.29 -24.25
C ARG A 185 -11.99 -8.48 -25.71
N TYR A 186 -11.26 -9.55 -26.02
CA TYR A 186 -10.92 -9.94 -27.39
C TYR A 186 -11.89 -10.99 -27.97
N GLY A 187 -13.07 -11.18 -27.36
CA GLY A 187 -14.08 -12.11 -27.86
C GLY A 187 -13.75 -13.59 -27.69
N SER A 188 -12.78 -13.95 -26.84
CA SER A 188 -12.42 -15.33 -26.50
C SER A 188 -12.70 -15.62 -25.02
N ASP A 189 -12.73 -16.88 -24.63
CA ASP A 189 -12.71 -17.29 -23.22
C ASP A 189 -11.63 -18.35 -22.94
N TYR A 190 -11.52 -18.77 -21.69
CA TYR A 190 -10.66 -19.87 -21.24
C TYR A 190 -11.50 -21.02 -20.66
N THR A 191 -11.12 -22.26 -20.98
CA THR A 191 -11.66 -23.47 -20.35
C THR A 191 -10.57 -24.07 -19.48
N PRO A 192 -10.81 -24.30 -18.18
CA PRO A 192 -9.80 -24.85 -17.29
C PRO A 192 -9.42 -26.27 -17.73
N GLN A 193 -8.13 -26.56 -17.69
CA GLN A 193 -7.48 -27.82 -18.02
C GLN A 193 -7.05 -28.60 -16.78
N TYR A 194 -6.76 -27.91 -15.66
CA TYR A 194 -6.22 -28.53 -14.46
C TYR A 194 -7.17 -28.44 -13.26
N ILE A 195 -7.68 -27.25 -12.94
CA ILE A 195 -8.68 -27.08 -11.88
C ILE A 195 -10.08 -27.43 -12.37
N SER A 196 -10.99 -27.69 -11.43
CA SER A 196 -12.38 -27.97 -11.78
C SER A 196 -13.09 -26.75 -12.37
N LYS A 197 -14.05 -26.98 -13.28
CA LYS A 197 -14.91 -25.91 -13.82
C LYS A 197 -15.65 -25.13 -12.72
N ALA A 198 -16.07 -25.81 -11.65
CA ALA A 198 -16.74 -25.18 -10.51
C ALA A 198 -15.81 -24.21 -9.78
N GLU A 199 -14.56 -24.63 -9.56
CA GLU A 199 -13.55 -23.78 -8.93
C GLU A 199 -13.17 -22.59 -9.79
N PHE A 200 -12.91 -22.81 -11.08
CA PHE A 200 -12.64 -21.75 -12.03
C PHE A 200 -13.74 -20.67 -12.01
N ASN A 201 -15.01 -21.09 -12.05
CA ASN A 201 -16.14 -20.17 -11.97
C ASN A 201 -16.18 -19.40 -10.64
N ARG A 202 -15.86 -20.07 -9.52
CA ARG A 202 -15.75 -19.43 -8.20
C ARG A 202 -14.61 -18.39 -8.17
N ILE A 203 -13.46 -18.69 -8.77
CA ILE A 203 -12.35 -17.74 -8.86
C ILE A 203 -12.80 -16.49 -9.60
N LEU A 204 -13.45 -16.64 -10.75
CA LEU A 204 -13.89 -15.52 -11.59
C LEU A 204 -15.07 -14.72 -11.02
N SER A 205 -15.89 -15.30 -10.14
CA SER A 205 -17.02 -14.59 -9.52
C SER A 205 -16.59 -13.64 -8.40
N VAL A 206 -15.42 -13.85 -7.79
CA VAL A 206 -14.88 -13.01 -6.73
C VAL A 206 -14.03 -11.88 -7.31
N LYS A 207 -14.15 -10.68 -6.73
CA LYS A 207 -13.31 -9.53 -7.07
C LYS A 207 -11.84 -9.81 -6.72
N HIS A 208 -10.94 -9.00 -7.26
CA HIS A 208 -9.51 -9.07 -6.98
C HIS A 208 -9.22 -9.17 -5.46
N GLU A 209 -8.49 -10.21 -5.06
CA GLU A 209 -8.14 -10.48 -3.66
C GLU A 209 -6.97 -9.59 -3.22
N ALA A 210 -7.06 -9.00 -2.04
CA ALA A 210 -6.03 -8.11 -1.49
C ALA A 210 -5.56 -8.61 -0.12
N GLY A 211 -4.46 -8.03 0.38
CA GLY A 211 -3.95 -8.36 1.71
C GLY A 211 -3.05 -9.59 1.73
N PHE A 212 -2.81 -10.08 2.95
CA PHE A 212 -1.92 -11.19 3.26
C PHE A 212 -2.75 -12.35 3.81
N TYR A 213 -2.33 -13.59 3.54
CA TYR A 213 -2.99 -14.80 4.03
C TYR A 213 -2.06 -15.49 5.03
N SER A 214 -2.61 -15.94 6.16
CA SER A 214 -1.88 -16.76 7.13
C SER A 214 -1.76 -18.21 6.64
N SER A 215 -0.98 -19.01 7.37
CA SER A 215 -0.83 -20.45 7.15
C SER A 215 -2.15 -21.24 7.16
N SER A 216 -3.17 -20.76 7.90
CA SER A 216 -4.53 -21.31 7.92
C SER A 216 -5.37 -21.00 6.68
N GLY A 217 -4.84 -20.24 5.71
CA GLY A 217 -5.59 -19.82 4.53
C GLY A 217 -6.64 -18.73 4.79
N THR A 218 -6.69 -18.21 6.01
CA THR A 218 -7.49 -17.02 6.32
C THR A 218 -6.72 -15.80 5.88
N GLN A 219 -7.37 -14.91 5.12
CA GLN A 219 -6.84 -13.57 4.92
C GLN A 219 -6.61 -12.99 6.32
N THR A 220 -5.39 -12.57 6.64
CA THR A 220 -5.14 -11.82 7.87
C THR A 220 -5.97 -10.56 7.74
N SER A 221 -7.11 -10.57 8.42
CA SER A 221 -7.86 -9.39 8.74
C SER A 221 -6.86 -8.38 9.25
N VAL A 222 -7.10 -7.13 8.89
CA VAL A 222 -6.53 -6.01 9.60
C VAL A 222 -7.09 -6.16 11.02
N ASN A 223 -6.42 -6.95 11.89
CA ASN A 223 -7.01 -7.43 13.14
C ASN A 223 -7.49 -6.20 13.91
N ASN A 224 -8.80 -6.15 14.11
CA ASN A 224 -9.45 -5.12 14.91
C ASN A 224 -9.02 -5.38 16.35
N ASN A 225 -7.94 -4.74 16.76
CA ASN A 225 -7.40 -4.89 18.09
C ASN A 225 -8.02 -3.78 18.93
N GLU A 226 -8.94 -4.15 19.80
CA GLU A 226 -9.28 -3.31 20.95
C GLU A 226 -8.28 -3.62 22.05
N ILE A 227 -7.60 -2.59 22.54
CA ILE A 227 -6.71 -2.66 23.69
C ILE A 227 -7.14 -1.63 24.71
N THR A 228 -7.02 -1.99 25.98
CA THR A 228 -7.20 -1.09 27.13
C THR A 228 -5.93 -1.12 27.97
N GLY A 229 -5.54 0.03 28.51
CA GLY A 229 -4.36 0.11 29.36
C GLY A 229 -3.98 1.54 29.74
N THR A 230 -2.83 1.67 30.38
CA THR A 230 -2.31 2.95 30.88
C THR A 230 -1.24 3.49 29.94
N VAL A 231 -1.33 4.77 29.60
CA VAL A 231 -0.31 5.44 28.78
C VAL A 231 0.98 5.60 29.57
N VAL A 232 2.06 4.97 29.14
CA VAL A 232 3.38 5.07 29.78
C VAL A 232 4.29 6.09 29.12
N ASN A 233 4.03 6.41 27.85
CA ASN A 233 4.81 7.39 27.09
C ASN A 233 3.95 8.07 26.02
N VAL A 234 4.21 9.36 25.78
CA VAL A 234 3.60 10.15 24.70
C VAL A 234 4.73 10.78 23.90
N LYS A 235 4.85 10.42 22.62
CA LYS A 235 6.01 10.75 21.80
C LYS A 235 5.64 11.21 20.40
N LYS A 236 6.55 11.98 19.80
CA LYS A 236 6.50 12.37 18.39
C LYS A 236 7.48 11.49 17.62
N VAL A 237 6.99 10.82 16.60
CA VAL A 237 7.75 9.81 15.86
C VAL A 237 7.58 10.02 14.36
N PRO A 238 8.62 9.76 13.55
CA PRO A 238 8.51 9.94 12.11
C PRO A 238 7.54 8.93 11.50
N GLY A 239 6.93 9.34 10.40
CA GLY A 239 5.93 8.59 9.66
C GLY A 239 6.58 7.45 8.90
N PHE A 240 5.98 6.27 8.96
CA PHE A 240 6.67 5.07 8.53
C PHE A 240 7.10 5.06 7.05
N ARG A 241 6.16 5.36 6.14
CA ARG A 241 6.43 5.45 4.69
C ARG A 241 6.97 6.81 4.27
N ARG A 242 6.83 7.83 5.12
CA ARG A 242 7.13 9.23 4.84
C ARG A 242 7.76 9.81 6.10
N GLN A 243 9.07 9.62 6.21
CA GLN A 243 9.84 9.97 7.41
C GLN A 243 9.78 11.48 7.72
N ASN A 244 9.52 12.31 6.71
CA ASN A 244 9.30 13.75 6.85
C ASN A 244 7.93 14.16 7.46
N ILE A 245 7.09 13.20 7.80
CA ILE A 245 5.80 13.43 8.47
C ILE A 245 5.95 13.04 9.93
N THR A 246 5.81 13.98 10.86
CA THR A 246 5.79 13.67 12.28
C THR A 246 4.40 13.21 12.72
N TRP A 247 4.34 12.13 13.51
CA TRP A 247 3.13 11.55 14.07
C TRP A 247 3.14 11.62 15.59
N TRP A 248 1.97 11.80 16.17
CA TRP A 248 1.70 11.45 17.56
C TRP A 248 1.66 9.93 17.72
N ALA A 249 2.36 9.44 18.73
CA ALA A 249 2.30 8.07 19.17
C ALA A 249 2.26 8.00 20.70
N VAL A 250 1.65 6.95 21.21
CA VAL A 250 1.61 6.65 22.64
C VAL A 250 2.02 5.21 22.86
N ASP A 251 2.76 4.96 23.92
CA ASP A 251 3.05 3.60 24.38
C ASP A 251 2.04 3.27 25.49
N ILE A 252 1.29 2.19 25.32
CA ILE A 252 0.23 1.77 26.25
C ILE A 252 0.66 0.48 26.92
N GLN A 253 0.72 0.49 28.24
CA GLN A 253 0.93 -0.70 29.04
C GLN A 253 -0.38 -1.48 29.14
N THR A 254 -0.37 -2.71 28.64
CA THR A 254 -1.49 -3.67 28.73
C THR A 254 -1.09 -4.87 29.58
N ASN A 255 -2.04 -5.76 29.87
CA ASN A 255 -1.78 -7.03 30.56
C ASN A 255 -0.82 -7.94 29.80
N SER A 256 -0.76 -7.81 28.47
CA SER A 256 0.13 -8.58 27.58
C SER A 256 1.44 -7.89 27.24
N GLY A 257 1.75 -6.76 27.89
CA GLY A 257 2.94 -5.96 27.63
C GLY A 257 2.65 -4.59 27.01
N THR A 258 3.70 -3.89 26.59
CA THR A 258 3.60 -2.54 26.04
C THR A 258 3.32 -2.56 24.53
N VAL A 259 2.34 -1.77 24.09
CA VAL A 259 1.96 -1.62 22.68
C VAL A 259 2.10 -0.17 22.23
N GLU A 260 2.85 0.08 21.16
CA GLU A 260 2.93 1.40 20.53
C GLU A 260 1.68 1.65 19.66
N VAL A 261 1.00 2.78 19.88
CA VAL A 261 -0.16 3.20 19.09
C VAL A 261 0.13 4.50 18.36
N ARG A 262 0.08 4.50 17.02
CA ARG A 262 0.13 5.72 16.20
C ARG A 262 -1.25 6.34 16.11
N ILE A 263 -1.37 7.54 16.66
CA ILE A 263 -2.65 8.26 16.76
C ILE A 263 -2.92 9.04 15.48
N ALA A 264 -2.15 10.07 15.16
CA ALA A 264 -2.37 10.91 13.97
C ALA A 264 -1.11 11.75 13.64
N PRO A 265 -0.99 12.30 12.41
CA PRO A 265 0.02 13.31 12.13
C PRO A 265 -0.10 14.50 13.10
N THR A 266 1.03 15.08 13.53
CA THR A 266 1.02 16.22 14.48
C THR A 266 0.33 17.45 13.90
N TRP A 267 0.28 17.58 12.58
CA TRP A 267 -0.51 18.63 11.92
C TRP A 267 -2.01 18.33 11.85
N TRP A 268 -2.53 17.22 12.40
CA TRP A 268 -3.97 17.02 12.60
C TRP A 268 -4.45 17.51 13.96
N TYR A 269 -3.55 17.43 14.95
CA TYR A 269 -3.78 17.83 16.34
C TYR A 269 -2.49 18.50 16.84
N PRO A 270 -2.40 19.83 16.89
CA PRO A 270 -1.18 20.52 17.34
C PRO A 270 -0.79 20.12 18.76
N THR A 271 -1.81 19.88 19.59
CA THR A 271 -1.72 19.35 20.95
C THR A 271 -2.53 18.06 21.02
N LEU A 272 -2.07 17.12 21.83
CA LEU A 272 -2.75 15.87 22.12
C LEU A 272 -3.14 15.89 23.60
N ASN A 273 -4.43 15.75 23.90
CA ASN A 273 -4.93 15.69 25.27
C ASN A 273 -4.93 14.24 25.76
N ILE A 274 -3.74 13.63 25.72
CA ILE A 274 -3.45 12.30 26.26
C ILE A 274 -2.09 12.43 26.90
N ASN A 275 -2.01 12.13 28.19
CA ASN A 275 -0.83 12.27 29.02
C ASN A 275 -0.39 10.93 29.59
N LYS A 276 0.87 10.87 30.03
CA LYS A 276 1.37 9.72 30.78
C LYS A 276 0.53 9.54 32.06
N GLY A 277 0.12 8.30 32.32
CA GLY A 277 -0.76 7.94 33.43
C GLY A 277 -2.24 7.87 33.08
N ASN A 278 -2.68 8.37 31.92
CA ASN A 278 -4.08 8.26 31.52
C ASN A 278 -4.46 6.82 31.15
N GLU A 279 -5.68 6.43 31.53
CA GLU A 279 -6.30 5.18 31.10
C GLU A 279 -6.99 5.37 29.76
N VAL A 280 -6.63 4.54 28.79
CA VAL A 280 -7.14 4.66 27.41
C VAL A 280 -7.74 3.34 26.93
N ARG A 281 -8.81 3.46 26.14
CA ARG A 281 -9.32 2.40 25.27
C ARG A 281 -8.97 2.77 23.83
N VAL A 282 -8.29 1.89 23.12
CA VAL A 282 -7.91 2.08 21.72
C VAL A 282 -8.49 0.96 20.89
N THR A 283 -9.33 1.31 19.93
CA THR A 283 -9.64 0.43 18.81
C THR A 283 -8.71 0.80 17.68
N GLY A 284 -7.94 -0.16 17.18
CA GLY A 284 -7.01 0.09 16.10
C GLY A 284 -6.82 -1.13 15.24
N PHE A 285 -5.94 -0.97 14.27
CA PHE A 285 -5.50 -2.09 13.49
C PHE A 285 -3.99 -2.07 13.34
N MET A 286 -3.39 -3.25 13.21
CA MET A 286 -2.00 -3.33 12.78
C MET A 286 -1.97 -3.19 11.25
N PRO A 287 -1.38 -2.13 10.68
CA PRO A 287 -1.26 -2.01 9.23
C PRO A 287 -0.61 -3.29 8.68
N PRO A 288 -1.07 -3.90 7.57
CA PRO A 288 -0.43 -5.09 7.01
C PRO A 288 1.07 -4.90 6.82
N TYR A 289 1.51 -3.70 6.43
CA TYR A 289 2.94 -3.40 6.29
C TYR A 289 3.71 -3.32 7.63
N TRP A 290 3.06 -3.13 8.78
CA TRP A 290 3.69 -3.26 10.10
C TRP A 290 3.77 -4.72 10.54
N VAL A 291 2.69 -5.49 10.35
CA VAL A 291 2.71 -6.97 10.54
C VAL A 291 3.90 -7.55 9.79
N MET A 292 4.01 -7.16 8.53
CA MET A 292 5.05 -7.60 7.63
C MET A 292 6.45 -6.98 7.90
N ARG A 293 6.62 -6.08 8.87
CA ARG A 293 7.94 -5.58 9.32
C ARG A 293 8.24 -5.92 10.78
N GLY A 294 7.43 -6.78 11.41
CA GLY A 294 7.56 -7.13 12.82
C GLY A 294 7.37 -5.95 13.75
N ILE A 295 6.69 -4.91 13.28
CA ILE A 295 6.45 -3.73 14.09
C ILE A 295 5.24 -4.03 14.93
N ASN A 296 5.51 -4.31 16.20
CA ASN A 296 4.47 -4.45 17.18
C ASN A 296 3.87 -3.07 17.47
N GLY A 297 2.64 -2.85 17.02
CA GLY A 297 1.93 -1.61 17.25
C GLY A 297 0.62 -1.50 16.48
N LEU A 298 -0.20 -0.54 16.88
CA LEU A 298 -1.49 -0.27 16.27
C LEU A 298 -1.53 1.11 15.61
N MET A 299 -2.20 1.17 14.47
CA MET A 299 -2.69 2.41 13.90
C MET A 299 -4.08 2.65 14.47
N ALA A 300 -4.26 3.74 15.22
CA ALA A 300 -5.52 4.00 15.91
C ALA A 300 -6.69 4.19 14.92
N CYS A 301 -7.81 3.54 15.16
CA CYS A 301 -9.08 3.89 14.52
C CYS A 301 -9.92 4.77 15.43
N ARG A 302 -9.85 4.51 16.74
CA ARG A 302 -10.45 5.32 17.77
C ARG A 302 -9.60 5.26 19.04
N VAL A 303 -9.44 6.38 19.71
CA VAL A 303 -8.79 6.49 21.02
C VAL A 303 -9.75 7.19 21.95
N GLU A 304 -10.10 6.55 23.06
CA GLU A 304 -10.90 7.10 24.14
C GLU A 304 -10.02 7.18 25.38
N ASP A 305 -9.71 8.41 25.80
CA ASP A 305 -9.09 8.65 27.08
C ASP A 305 -10.18 8.68 28.15
N ARG A 306 -10.20 7.66 29.01
CA ARG A 306 -11.19 7.50 30.09
C ARG A 306 -10.90 8.40 31.28
N THR A 307 -9.68 8.90 31.40
CA THR A 307 -9.30 9.84 32.46
C THR A 307 -9.73 11.25 32.11
N THR A 308 -9.49 11.70 30.88
CA THR A 308 -9.80 13.08 30.46
C THR A 308 -11.14 13.21 29.71
N GLY A 309 -11.73 12.09 29.28
CA GLY A 309 -12.91 12.06 28.41
C GLY A 309 -12.61 12.41 26.94
N ALA A 310 -11.35 12.61 26.57
CA ALA A 310 -10.97 12.99 25.21
C ALA A 310 -11.16 11.82 24.23
N VAL A 311 -11.85 12.07 23.10
CA VAL A 311 -12.07 11.04 22.07
C VAL A 311 -11.53 11.47 20.71
N TYR A 312 -10.72 10.60 20.11
CA TYR A 312 -10.14 10.77 18.78
C TYR A 312 -10.67 9.69 17.84
N ASP A 313 -11.53 10.03 16.89
CA ASP A 313 -12.17 9.07 15.98
C ASP A 313 -11.70 9.25 14.53
N PHE A 314 -11.15 8.18 13.96
CA PHE A 314 -10.63 8.09 12.59
C PHE A 314 -11.39 7.11 11.71
N SER A 315 -12.50 6.54 12.19
CA SER A 315 -13.30 5.50 11.51
C SER A 315 -13.68 5.87 10.08
N ASN A 316 -14.13 7.10 9.87
CA ASN A 316 -14.54 7.62 8.56
C ASN A 316 -13.36 8.04 7.66
N LEU A 317 -12.20 8.30 8.27
CA LEU A 317 -11.02 8.88 7.61
C LEU A 317 -10.07 7.81 7.08
N ARG A 318 -9.89 6.72 7.81
CA ARG A 318 -8.94 5.65 7.47
C ARG A 318 -9.69 4.54 6.77
N ARG A 319 -9.24 4.20 5.54
CA ARG A 319 -9.85 3.14 4.72
C ARG A 319 -10.03 1.83 5.50
N TRP A 320 -9.05 1.45 6.33
CA TRP A 320 -9.06 0.20 7.08
C TRP A 320 -9.77 0.28 8.44
N CYS A 321 -10.34 1.45 8.80
CA CYS A 321 -11.25 1.57 9.93
C CYS A 321 -12.73 1.55 9.51
N ARG A 322 -13.01 1.61 8.20
CA ARG A 322 -14.39 1.61 7.67
C ARG A 322 -14.98 0.21 7.82
N GLY A 323 -16.08 0.10 8.57
CA GLY A 323 -16.73 -1.18 8.88
C GLY A 323 -16.41 -1.72 10.28
N MET A 324 -15.68 -0.98 11.12
CA MET A 324 -15.52 -1.32 12.53
C MET A 324 -16.81 -1.01 13.31
N THR A 325 -17.36 -2.02 13.99
CA THR A 325 -18.45 -1.87 14.95
C THR A 325 -17.91 -1.22 16.22
N ILE A 326 -17.88 0.11 16.25
CA ILE A 326 -17.49 0.87 17.44
C ILE A 326 -18.72 0.92 18.37
N LYS A 327 -18.65 0.22 19.50
CA LYS A 327 -19.65 0.35 20.57
C LYS A 327 -19.47 1.75 21.20
N ASP A 328 -20.59 2.41 21.46
CA ASP A 328 -20.73 3.77 22.01
C ASP A 328 -20.30 4.93 21.09
N LYS A 329 -21.28 5.51 20.38
CA LYS A 329 -21.11 6.80 19.65
C LYS A 329 -21.28 8.03 20.54
N THR A 330 -21.41 7.86 21.85
CA THR A 330 -21.73 8.94 22.80
C THR A 330 -20.48 9.46 23.48
N SER A 331 -19.78 10.39 22.81
CA SER A 331 -18.79 11.26 23.47
C SER A 331 -18.44 12.43 22.56
N THR A 332 -18.24 13.60 23.15
CA THR A 332 -17.75 14.83 22.52
C THR A 332 -16.37 14.60 21.89
N ALA A 333 -16.35 14.27 20.60
CA ALA A 333 -15.12 14.04 19.85
C ALA A 333 -14.22 15.29 19.90
N SER A 334 -12.94 15.10 20.20
CA SER A 334 -11.93 16.15 20.10
C SER A 334 -11.91 16.69 18.68
N SER A 335 -12.27 17.97 18.51
CA SER A 335 -12.40 18.57 17.19
C SER A 335 -11.04 18.57 16.49
N MET A 336 -10.94 17.84 15.37
CA MET A 336 -9.76 17.87 14.52
C MET A 336 -9.51 19.30 14.05
N PHE A 337 -8.34 19.86 14.39
CA PHE A 337 -8.07 21.30 14.34
C PHE A 337 -8.13 21.91 12.93
N PHE A 338 -8.21 21.08 11.88
CA PHE A 338 -7.87 21.46 10.51
C PHE A 338 -8.91 21.11 9.47
N ARG A 339 -10.15 20.93 9.93
CA ARG A 339 -11.30 20.70 9.06
C ARG A 339 -12.40 21.74 9.16
N LYS A 340 -12.24 22.81 9.95
CA LYS A 340 -13.26 23.85 9.96
C LYS A 340 -13.16 24.66 8.68
N SER A 341 -14.05 24.37 7.73
CA SER A 341 -14.39 25.32 6.69
C SER A 341 -15.01 26.55 7.32
N GLN A 342 -14.82 27.70 6.68
CA GLN A 342 -15.46 28.95 7.05
C GLN A 342 -16.13 29.54 5.83
N VAL A 343 -17.20 30.28 6.05
CA VAL A 343 -17.88 31.03 5.00
C VAL A 343 -17.15 32.36 4.82
N VAL A 344 -16.84 32.71 3.58
CA VAL A 344 -16.28 33.99 3.20
C VAL A 344 -17.20 34.62 2.17
N THR A 345 -17.72 35.79 2.49
CA THR A 345 -18.56 36.58 1.59
C THR A 345 -17.83 37.85 1.21
N GLY A 346 -17.77 38.16 -0.08
CA GLY A 346 -17.06 39.33 -0.58
C GLY A 346 -17.28 39.61 -2.06
N LYS A 347 -16.90 40.82 -2.48
CA LYS A 347 -17.01 41.27 -3.87
C LYS A 347 -15.75 40.89 -4.64
N VAL A 348 -15.90 40.36 -5.85
CA VAL A 348 -14.77 39.98 -6.71
C VAL A 348 -14.09 41.23 -7.23
N ILE A 349 -12.85 41.44 -6.83
CA ILE A 349 -11.98 42.52 -7.34
C ILE A 349 -11.42 42.10 -8.69
N SER A 350 -10.85 40.90 -8.75
CA SER A 350 -10.22 40.34 -9.93
C SER A 350 -10.42 38.84 -9.99
N ILE A 351 -10.43 38.29 -11.21
CA ILE A 351 -10.39 36.85 -11.46
C ILE A 351 -9.34 36.56 -12.51
N SER A 352 -8.50 35.57 -12.26
CA SER A 352 -7.39 35.19 -13.12
C SER A 352 -7.16 33.68 -13.12
N GLN A 353 -6.37 33.20 -14.08
CA GLN A 353 -5.87 31.84 -14.09
C GLN A 353 -4.43 31.79 -13.59
N GLU A 354 -4.19 31.08 -12.48
CA GLU A 354 -2.87 30.98 -11.86
C GLU A 354 -2.38 29.53 -11.71
N PRO A 355 -1.07 29.29 -11.75
CA PRO A 355 -0.49 28.00 -11.39
C PRO A 355 -0.80 27.61 -9.93
N GLY A 356 -1.15 26.34 -9.70
CA GLY A 356 -1.43 25.84 -8.37
C GLY A 356 -0.21 25.94 -7.46
N ILE A 357 -0.42 26.35 -6.20
CA ILE A 357 0.65 26.63 -5.21
C ILE A 357 1.70 25.52 -5.10
N ARG A 358 1.27 24.25 -5.06
CA ARG A 358 2.18 23.08 -4.98
C ARG A 358 2.36 22.37 -6.32
N ARG A 359 1.31 22.34 -7.15
CA ARG A 359 1.31 21.68 -8.46
C ARG A 359 1.27 22.76 -9.52
N LYS A 360 2.45 23.30 -9.83
CA LYS A 360 2.62 24.42 -10.77
C LYS A 360 2.17 24.07 -12.19
N ASN A 361 2.08 22.78 -12.52
CA ASN A 361 1.55 22.27 -13.79
C ASN A 361 0.00 22.22 -13.86
N ILE A 362 -0.71 22.58 -12.79
CA ILE A 362 -2.18 22.65 -12.79
C ILE A 362 -2.59 24.11 -12.71
N THR A 363 -3.37 24.57 -13.68
CA THR A 363 -3.95 25.92 -13.71
C THR A 363 -5.24 25.98 -12.89
N TRP A 364 -5.43 27.07 -12.15
CA TRP A 364 -6.56 27.32 -11.26
C TRP A 364 -7.23 28.65 -11.57
N TRP A 365 -8.55 28.69 -11.50
CA TRP A 365 -9.29 29.94 -11.33
C TRP A 365 -9.04 30.48 -9.92
N VAL A 366 -8.57 31.72 -9.84
CA VAL A 366 -8.27 32.41 -8.60
C VAL A 366 -8.98 33.76 -8.60
N ALA A 367 -9.69 34.05 -7.52
CA ALA A 367 -10.34 35.33 -7.32
C ALA A 367 -9.75 36.06 -6.12
N GLU A 368 -9.56 37.37 -6.26
CA GLU A 368 -9.35 38.26 -5.12
C GLU A 368 -10.70 38.82 -4.68
N LEU A 369 -11.07 38.59 -3.44
CA LEU A 369 -12.32 39.04 -2.85
C LEU A 369 -12.05 40.18 -1.87
N GLU A 370 -12.82 41.25 -1.99
CA GLU A 370 -12.94 42.27 -0.96
C GLU A 370 -13.98 41.84 0.07
N THR A 371 -13.55 41.57 1.30
CA THR A 371 -14.43 41.18 2.40
C THR A 371 -14.41 42.25 3.49
N GLN A 372 -15.32 42.13 4.47
CA GLN A 372 -15.35 43.02 5.63
C GLN A 372 -14.04 43.02 6.44
N SER A 373 -13.29 41.92 6.40
CA SER A 373 -12.00 41.76 7.10
C SER A 373 -10.78 42.09 6.22
N GLY A 374 -11.00 42.66 5.03
CA GLY A 374 -9.96 43.00 4.06
C GLY A 374 -9.92 42.08 2.85
N LYS A 375 -8.84 42.18 2.07
CA LYS A 375 -8.69 41.44 0.81
C LYS A 375 -8.22 40.01 1.08
N VAL A 376 -8.87 39.05 0.43
CA VAL A 376 -8.49 37.63 0.50
C VAL A 376 -8.36 37.03 -0.89
N LYS A 377 -7.42 36.10 -1.04
CA LYS A 377 -7.16 35.38 -2.28
C LYS A 377 -7.76 33.98 -2.20
N VAL A 378 -8.65 33.63 -3.12
CA VAL A 378 -9.38 32.35 -3.08
C VAL A 378 -9.12 31.57 -4.36
N TYR A 379 -8.53 30.38 -4.22
CA TYR A 379 -8.41 29.41 -5.30
C TYR A 379 -9.74 28.68 -5.45
N LEU A 380 -10.51 29.08 -6.47
CA LEU A 380 -11.87 28.63 -6.72
C LEU A 380 -11.90 27.18 -7.23
N ALA A 381 -11.41 26.94 -8.44
CA ALA A 381 -11.54 25.65 -9.11
C ALA A 381 -10.40 25.38 -10.11
N PRO A 382 -10.02 24.11 -10.39
CA PRO A 382 -9.00 23.82 -11.38
C PRO A 382 -9.58 23.95 -12.80
N ALA A 383 -8.88 24.69 -13.67
CA ALA A 383 -9.37 25.06 -15.00
C ALA A 383 -9.68 23.85 -15.90
N PHE A 384 -8.93 22.74 -15.76
CA PHE A 384 -9.20 21.52 -16.55
C PHE A 384 -10.55 20.84 -16.22
N ARG A 385 -11.10 21.09 -15.02
CA ARG A 385 -12.39 20.54 -14.58
C ARG A 385 -13.53 21.54 -14.79
N PHE A 386 -13.20 22.82 -14.74
CA PHE A 386 -14.11 23.94 -14.97
C PHE A 386 -13.50 24.81 -16.05
N PRO A 387 -13.64 24.42 -17.35
CA PRO A 387 -13.05 25.17 -18.47
C PRO A 387 -13.54 26.61 -18.51
N GLU A 388 -14.79 26.82 -18.12
CA GLU A 388 -15.42 28.12 -17.92
C GLU A 388 -15.96 28.20 -16.49
N LEU A 389 -15.81 29.36 -15.86
CA LEU A 389 -16.34 29.65 -14.54
C LEU A 389 -17.07 31.00 -14.62
N ASN A 390 -18.40 31.01 -14.44
CA ASN A 390 -19.19 32.23 -14.56
C ASN A 390 -19.10 33.09 -13.29
N VAL A 391 -17.92 33.67 -13.10
CA VAL A 391 -17.55 34.61 -12.05
C VAL A 391 -16.82 35.75 -12.71
N SER A 392 -17.25 36.98 -12.45
CA SER A 392 -16.72 38.19 -13.07
C SER A 392 -16.35 39.22 -12.00
N ALA A 393 -15.43 40.13 -12.32
CA ALA A 393 -15.16 41.27 -11.46
C ALA A 393 -16.46 42.04 -11.21
N GLY A 394 -16.71 42.41 -9.95
CA GLY A 394 -17.94 43.05 -9.50
C GLY A 394 -19.00 42.09 -8.92
N ASP A 395 -18.93 40.79 -9.21
CA ASP A 395 -19.84 39.79 -8.63
C ASP A 395 -19.66 39.69 -7.11
N THR A 396 -20.73 39.38 -6.39
CA THR A 396 -20.69 39.04 -4.96
C THR A 396 -20.71 37.54 -4.78
N LEU A 397 -19.67 36.99 -4.14
CA LEU A 397 -19.57 35.56 -3.86
C LEU A 397 -19.74 35.29 -2.38
N GLU A 398 -20.47 34.21 -2.07
CA GLU A 398 -20.40 33.49 -0.82
C GLU A 398 -19.67 32.16 -1.08
N VAL A 399 -18.51 31.97 -0.44
CA VAL A 399 -17.63 30.83 -0.71
C VAL A 399 -17.36 30.10 0.59
N ILE A 400 -17.58 28.78 0.59
CA ILE A 400 -17.12 27.93 1.69
C ILE A 400 -15.65 27.61 1.43
N VAL A 401 -14.77 28.11 2.28
CA VAL A 401 -13.32 28.01 2.11
C VAL A 401 -12.63 27.30 3.27
N PHE A 402 -11.45 26.76 2.99
CA PHE A 402 -10.55 26.19 4.00
C PHE A 402 -9.09 26.42 3.61
N ILE A 403 -8.19 26.25 4.57
CA ILE A 403 -6.74 26.29 4.32
C ILE A 403 -6.25 24.84 4.18
N PRO A 404 -5.77 24.41 3.00
CA PRO A 404 -5.19 23.08 2.84
C PRO A 404 -4.03 22.87 3.83
N PRO A 405 -3.90 21.69 4.46
CA PRO A 405 -2.85 21.44 5.46
C PRO A 405 -1.43 21.75 4.95
N THR A 406 -1.20 21.61 3.65
CA THR A 406 0.08 21.92 3.01
C THR A 406 0.36 23.41 2.88
N TRP A 407 -0.67 24.27 2.82
CA TRP A 407 -0.52 25.71 2.63
C TRP A 407 -0.15 26.43 3.91
N ARG A 408 -0.57 25.94 5.08
CA ARG A 408 -0.20 26.57 6.37
C ARG A 408 1.33 26.60 6.60
N ARG A 409 2.07 25.61 6.08
CA ARG A 409 3.55 25.60 6.15
C ARG A 409 4.21 26.69 5.32
N LEU A 410 3.47 27.27 4.37
CA LEU A 410 3.95 28.33 3.49
C LEU A 410 3.58 29.72 4.01
N ASN A 411 2.93 29.80 5.18
CA ASN A 411 2.50 31.03 5.83
C ASN A 411 1.76 32.02 4.90
N LEU A 412 0.89 31.49 4.04
CA LEU A 412 0.13 32.27 3.07
C LEU A 412 -1.04 32.97 3.77
N SER A 413 -0.84 34.20 4.22
CA SER A 413 -1.89 35.03 4.82
C SER A 413 -2.99 35.32 3.81
N GLY A 414 -4.24 35.34 4.28
CA GLY A 414 -5.41 35.69 3.45
C GLY A 414 -5.67 34.78 2.25
N THR A 415 -5.01 33.62 2.14
CA THR A 415 -5.12 32.73 0.98
C THR A 415 -5.86 31.44 1.31
N TYR A 416 -6.94 31.17 0.58
CA TYR A 416 -7.84 30.07 0.86
C TYR A 416 -8.15 29.22 -0.38
N MET A 417 -8.66 28.01 -0.14
CA MET A 417 -9.15 27.11 -1.17
C MET A 417 -10.67 26.97 -1.05
N ALA A 418 -11.38 27.13 -2.15
CA ALA A 418 -12.83 26.97 -2.18
C ALA A 418 -13.24 25.49 -2.24
N CYS A 419 -14.35 25.21 -1.56
CA CYS A 419 -15.09 23.97 -1.66
C CYS A 419 -16.38 24.13 -2.44
N GLU A 420 -17.15 25.15 -2.08
CA GLU A 420 -18.44 25.51 -2.63
C GLU A 420 -18.42 27.00 -2.95
N ILE A 421 -18.96 27.38 -4.11
CA ILE A 421 -18.98 28.76 -4.59
C ILE A 421 -20.42 29.10 -4.93
N LYS A 422 -20.99 30.08 -4.23
CA LYS A 422 -22.28 30.69 -4.56
C LYS A 422 -22.05 32.09 -5.09
N ASN A 423 -22.39 32.30 -6.36
CA ASN A 423 -22.42 33.62 -6.97
C ASN A 423 -23.79 34.25 -6.70
N LEU A 424 -23.87 35.11 -5.68
CA LEU A 424 -25.10 35.77 -5.25
C LEU A 424 -25.61 36.76 -6.30
N SER A 425 -24.70 37.35 -7.10
CA SER A 425 -25.07 38.28 -8.17
C SER A 425 -25.76 37.60 -9.36
N LYS A 426 -25.47 36.31 -9.58
CA LYS A 426 -25.97 35.54 -10.74
C LYS A 426 -26.87 34.36 -10.36
N GLY A 427 -27.06 34.08 -9.08
CA GLY A 427 -27.84 32.94 -8.59
C GLY A 427 -27.23 31.57 -8.96
N LEU A 428 -25.90 31.49 -9.14
CA LEU A 428 -25.21 30.26 -9.56
C LEU A 428 -24.48 29.61 -8.40
N GLU A 429 -24.49 28.27 -8.35
CA GLU A 429 -23.81 27.49 -7.33
C GLU A 429 -22.91 26.41 -7.94
N TYR A 430 -21.68 26.31 -7.44
CA TYR A 430 -20.69 25.32 -7.88
C TYR A 430 -20.18 24.51 -6.69
N GLN A 431 -20.42 23.20 -6.74
CA GLN A 431 -19.80 22.27 -5.79
C GLN A 431 -18.47 21.75 -6.35
N VAL A 432 -17.35 22.35 -5.92
CA VAL A 432 -16.00 22.08 -6.45
C VAL A 432 -15.42 20.80 -5.83
N ARG A 433 -15.56 20.64 -4.52
CA ARG A 433 -15.08 19.47 -3.77
C ARG A 433 -15.79 19.37 -2.42
N ARG A 434 -15.66 18.21 -1.77
CA ARG A 434 -16.17 18.05 -0.40
C ARG A 434 -15.43 18.98 0.57
N CYS A 435 -16.21 19.75 1.33
CA CYS A 435 -15.72 20.48 2.49
C CYS A 435 -15.11 19.52 3.52
N PRO A 436 -14.02 19.92 4.19
CA PRO A 436 -13.43 19.12 5.25
C PRO A 436 -14.36 18.89 6.44
#